data_AF-A0A7C6CNH9-F1
#
_entry.id   AF-A0A7C6CNH9-F1
#
_cell.length_a   1.000
_cell.length_b   1.000
_cell.length_c   1.000
_cell.angle_alpha   90.00
_cell.angle_beta   90.00
_cell.angle_gamma   90.00
#
_symmetry.space_group_name_H-M   'P 1'
#
loop_
_entity.id
_entity.type
_entity.pdbx_description
1 polymer ?
#
loop_
_entity_poly.entity_id
_entity_poly.type
_entity_poly.pdbx_seq_one_letter_code
_entity_poly.pdbx_strand_id
1 'polypeptide(L)'
;MTCLKLLNRGMGNESYEILERSLSRRLTERGLGLSHGASDYIIEVKVDPLYQNDRYTIEPREGGATLVAANNCALHAAVGRLLLESSFDGAGGFIPCNKSIDFTSAKPLRGMYFATHFYNFYHVAPIEEVFCVIEDLALRGCNSLLVWFDMHHYTSMSDPEAQEMTRRLRDILGYANRIGISGALTMLSNEGFASSPVELRAEWEVQGDYHTRPGGHYHVEICPSKEGGIDEILRERREMLSCFSDLDIRYVVYWPYDQGGCTCAACQPWGANGFLKLLPHFSNLIREMMPNTKVILSTWYFDKFINGEWDAFYPHLSDGSLRDVEYIMSFFFNGVMPECIREKGIPEGVRFIDFPEISMYSCSPWGGFGASVLSRFLARTNGKSGYLYSGGYPYSEGIFEDLNKFIQLSYYSGLYPDAADAVRAYVKYEFCRDDAELVDAVIRTETGLARRRVKTEESMRYPIANTSDVEYVKDIFEKYNRLLPEKIRTGYRFRLLYLRSVIDYELMTHDFYPLRSPRCQEAMSEVDRIYHVTEKTLVSVRTPFGK
;
A
#
# COMPACT_ATOMS: atom_id res chain seq x y z
N MET A 1 -12.22 -8.72 33.53
CA MET A 1 -11.69 -8.46 32.18
C MET A 1 -11.01 -9.74 31.76
N THR A 2 -11.42 -10.32 30.62
CA THR A 2 -10.76 -11.53 30.11
C THR A 2 -9.33 -11.19 29.71
N CYS A 3 -8.38 -11.99 30.19
CA CYS A 3 -6.95 -11.77 30.03
C CYS A 3 -6.34 -12.90 29.21
N LEU A 4 -5.66 -12.55 28.12
CA LEU A 4 -4.91 -13.49 27.31
C LEU A 4 -3.44 -13.48 27.74
N LYS A 5 -2.71 -14.55 27.44
CA LYS A 5 -1.25 -14.62 27.60
C LYS A 5 -0.60 -15.07 26.31
N LEU A 6 0.44 -14.37 25.90
CA LEU A 6 1.31 -14.80 24.80
C LEU A 6 2.53 -15.52 25.38
N LEU A 7 2.89 -16.67 24.81
CA LEU A 7 4.05 -17.46 25.23
C LEU A 7 4.99 -17.68 24.06
N ASN A 8 6.23 -17.19 24.19
CA ASN A 8 7.27 -17.44 23.20
C ASN A 8 7.85 -18.86 23.34
N ARG A 9 7.75 -19.68 22.28
CA ARG A 9 8.34 -21.02 22.18
C ARG A 9 9.33 -21.17 21.02
N GLY A 10 9.82 -20.06 20.46
CA GLY A 10 10.83 -20.09 19.40
C GLY A 10 10.81 -18.93 18.40
N MET A 11 10.04 -17.88 18.66
CA MET A 11 10.05 -16.63 17.89
C MET A 11 11.24 -15.76 18.30
N GLY A 12 11.83 -15.03 17.36
CA GLY A 12 12.92 -14.10 17.66
C GLY A 12 12.49 -13.02 18.65
N ASN A 13 13.33 -12.69 19.64
CA ASN A 13 12.95 -11.83 20.77
C ASN A 13 12.40 -10.45 20.35
N GLU A 14 13.08 -9.76 19.43
CA GLU A 14 12.61 -8.45 18.98
C GLU A 14 11.26 -8.52 18.27
N SER A 15 11.06 -9.52 17.41
CA SER A 15 9.78 -9.73 16.72
C SER A 15 8.67 -10.12 17.70
N TYR A 16 9.01 -10.89 18.75
CA TYR A 16 8.10 -11.27 19.81
C TYR A 16 7.65 -10.06 20.64
N GLU A 17 8.56 -9.16 21.03
CA GLU A 17 8.20 -7.92 21.74
C GLU A 17 7.25 -7.05 20.92
N ILE A 18 7.49 -6.96 19.61
CA ILE A 18 6.60 -6.25 18.68
C ILE A 18 5.22 -6.93 18.62
N LEU A 19 5.18 -8.26 18.51
CA LEU A 19 3.93 -9.03 18.50
C LEU A 19 3.15 -8.86 19.81
N GLU A 20 3.85 -8.87 20.95
CA GLU A 20 3.24 -8.69 22.27
C GLU A 20 2.59 -7.31 22.39
N ARG A 21 3.30 -6.27 21.93
CA ARG A 21 2.78 -4.89 21.90
C ARG A 21 1.58 -4.75 20.97
N SER A 22 1.67 -5.25 19.74
CA SER A 22 0.58 -5.16 18.76
C SER A 22 -0.64 -5.93 19.25
N LEU A 23 -0.47 -7.15 19.77
CA LEU A 23 -1.55 -7.93 20.36
C LEU A 23 -2.18 -7.22 21.56
N SER A 24 -1.37 -6.66 22.46
CA SER A 24 -1.86 -5.90 23.62
C SER A 24 -2.75 -4.72 23.19
N ARG A 25 -2.32 -3.96 22.17
CA ARG A 25 -3.13 -2.88 21.57
C ARG A 25 -4.45 -3.41 21.02
N ARG A 26 -4.42 -4.46 20.19
CA ARG A 26 -5.62 -5.04 19.56
C ARG A 26 -6.60 -5.63 20.57
N LEU A 27 -6.12 -6.21 21.67
CA LEU A 27 -6.95 -6.69 22.77
C LEU A 27 -7.56 -5.54 23.57
N THR A 28 -6.76 -4.50 23.86
CA THR A 28 -7.22 -3.31 24.61
C THR A 28 -8.33 -2.56 23.89
N GLU A 29 -8.25 -2.45 22.56
CA GLU A 29 -9.31 -1.90 21.70
C GLU A 29 -10.65 -2.64 21.87
N ARG A 30 -10.61 -3.94 22.22
CA ARG A 30 -11.77 -4.83 22.36
C ARG A 30 -12.21 -5.06 23.82
N GLY A 31 -11.63 -4.31 24.76
CA GLY A 31 -11.95 -4.43 26.18
C GLY A 31 -11.28 -5.62 26.89
N LEU A 32 -10.23 -6.19 26.29
CA LEU A 32 -9.46 -7.32 26.81
C LEU A 32 -8.08 -6.86 27.30
N GLY A 33 -7.40 -7.72 28.07
CA GLY A 33 -6.03 -7.47 28.53
C GLY A 33 -5.05 -8.55 28.07
N LEU A 34 -3.77 -8.20 28.03
CA LEU A 34 -2.68 -9.16 27.91
C LEU A 34 -1.96 -9.27 29.28
N SER A 35 -1.81 -10.48 29.79
CA SER A 35 -1.27 -10.78 31.13
C SER A 35 0.06 -11.53 31.02
N HIS A 36 1.03 -11.16 31.88
CA HIS A 36 2.26 -11.93 32.07
C HIS A 36 2.11 -13.03 33.14
N GLY A 37 1.02 -13.01 33.92
CA GLY A 37 0.74 -13.92 35.03
C GLY A 37 -0.26 -15.02 34.68
N ALA A 38 -1.30 -15.18 35.52
CA ALA A 38 -2.46 -16.01 35.23
C ALA A 38 -3.30 -15.39 34.10
N SER A 39 -3.94 -16.24 33.30
CA SER A 39 -4.70 -15.85 32.11
C SER A 39 -5.85 -16.83 31.84
N ASP A 40 -6.90 -16.33 31.22
CA ASP A 40 -8.06 -17.13 30.81
C ASP A 40 -7.79 -17.91 29.51
N TYR A 41 -6.85 -17.43 28.69
CA TYR A 41 -6.52 -18.04 27.40
C TYR A 41 -5.04 -17.84 27.03
N ILE A 42 -4.36 -18.91 26.63
CA ILE A 42 -2.92 -18.92 26.33
C ILE A 42 -2.69 -19.12 24.83
N ILE A 43 -1.97 -18.18 24.21
CA ILE A 43 -1.48 -18.27 22.83
C ILE A 43 -0.01 -18.65 22.87
N GLU A 44 0.34 -19.86 22.43
CA GLU A 44 1.73 -20.28 22.25
C GLU A 44 2.17 -20.05 20.82
N VAL A 45 3.30 -19.36 20.62
CA VAL A 45 3.86 -19.10 19.28
C VAL A 45 5.21 -19.78 19.13
N LYS A 46 5.38 -20.54 18.04
CA LYS A 46 6.59 -21.30 17.72
C LYS A 46 6.98 -21.13 16.25
N VAL A 47 8.26 -20.82 15.99
CA VAL A 47 8.80 -20.95 14.63
C VAL A 47 9.27 -22.39 14.42
N ASP A 48 8.90 -22.98 13.29
CA ASP A 48 9.37 -24.29 12.88
C ASP A 48 10.00 -24.21 11.48
N PRO A 49 11.32 -24.41 11.35
CA PRO A 49 12.03 -24.24 10.09
C PRO A 49 11.68 -25.33 9.06
N LEU A 50 10.94 -26.39 9.44
CA LEU A 50 10.41 -27.36 8.50
C LEU A 50 9.22 -26.83 7.70
N TYR A 51 8.57 -25.77 8.18
CA TYR A 51 7.52 -25.09 7.42
C TYR A 51 8.18 -24.15 6.40
N GLN A 52 7.64 -24.14 5.18
CA GLN A 52 8.13 -23.31 4.07
C GLN A 52 7.01 -22.42 3.55
N ASN A 53 7.34 -21.47 2.68
CA ASN A 53 6.37 -20.64 1.94
C ASN A 53 5.38 -19.88 2.84
N ASP A 54 5.87 -19.34 3.97
CA ASP A 54 5.06 -18.64 4.97
C ASP A 54 3.87 -19.48 5.52
N ARG A 55 3.94 -20.81 5.44
CA ARG A 55 2.94 -21.69 6.03
C ARG A 55 2.85 -21.51 7.53
N TYR A 56 1.63 -21.61 8.07
CA TYR A 56 1.38 -21.68 9.50
C TYR A 56 0.21 -22.62 9.83
N THR A 57 0.19 -23.11 11.07
CA THR A 57 -0.91 -23.88 11.64
C THR A 57 -1.39 -23.24 12.95
N ILE A 58 -2.69 -23.34 13.22
CA ILE A 58 -3.35 -22.89 14.45
C ILE A 58 -4.10 -24.09 15.01
N GLU A 59 -3.72 -24.57 16.18
CA GLU A 59 -4.35 -25.71 16.86
C GLU A 59 -4.99 -25.24 18.17
N PRO A 60 -6.33 -25.07 18.21
CA PRO A 60 -7.05 -24.79 19.44
C PRO A 60 -6.93 -25.93 20.45
N ARG A 61 -6.89 -25.58 21.74
CA ARG A 61 -6.88 -26.51 22.86
C ARG A 61 -7.68 -25.95 24.02
N GLU A 62 -7.90 -26.75 25.05
CA GLU A 62 -8.54 -26.26 26.26
C GLU A 62 -7.72 -25.10 26.87
N GLY A 63 -8.37 -23.94 27.03
CA GLY A 63 -7.73 -22.74 27.57
C GLY A 63 -6.66 -22.09 26.69
N GLY A 64 -6.59 -22.36 25.38
CA GLY A 64 -5.59 -21.71 24.53
C GLY A 64 -5.54 -22.18 23.07
N ALA A 65 -4.48 -21.76 22.37
CA ALA A 65 -4.11 -22.28 21.06
C ALA A 65 -2.59 -22.33 20.90
N THR A 66 -2.11 -23.31 20.14
CA THR A 66 -0.71 -23.40 19.71
C THR A 66 -0.60 -23.00 18.24
N LEU A 67 0.27 -22.04 17.94
CA LEU A 67 0.53 -21.50 16.62
C LEU A 67 1.96 -21.85 16.22
N VAL A 68 2.10 -22.48 15.05
CA VAL A 68 3.40 -22.87 14.49
C VAL A 68 3.52 -22.27 13.10
N ALA A 69 4.63 -21.59 12.78
CA ALA A 69 4.83 -21.03 11.43
C ALA A 69 6.26 -21.14 10.92
N ALA A 70 6.42 -20.99 9.60
CA ALA A 70 7.70 -21.04 8.90
C ALA A 70 8.72 -20.00 9.37
N ASN A 71 8.25 -18.83 9.79
CA ASN A 71 9.10 -17.70 10.19
C ASN A 71 8.33 -16.71 11.06
N ASN A 72 9.02 -15.66 11.53
CA ASN A 72 8.42 -14.62 12.37
C ASN A 72 7.24 -13.91 11.68
N CYS A 73 7.38 -13.53 10.41
CA CYS A 73 6.32 -12.84 9.66
C CYS A 73 5.04 -13.70 9.57
N ALA A 74 5.19 -14.99 9.30
CA ALA A 74 4.08 -15.94 9.25
C ALA A 74 3.44 -16.18 10.63
N LEU A 75 4.20 -16.05 11.73
CA LEU A 75 3.64 -16.08 13.09
C LEU A 75 2.77 -14.85 13.40
N HIS A 76 3.18 -13.65 12.98
CA HIS A 76 2.31 -12.46 13.08
C HIS A 76 1.00 -12.70 12.32
N ALA A 77 1.08 -13.23 11.10
CA ALA A 77 -0.10 -13.58 10.30
C ALA A 77 -0.98 -14.65 10.98
N ALA A 78 -0.39 -15.66 11.61
CA ALA A 78 -1.12 -16.70 12.34
C ALA A 78 -1.88 -16.13 13.55
N VAL A 79 -1.27 -15.21 14.31
CA VAL A 79 -1.96 -14.50 15.40
C VAL A 79 -3.10 -13.65 14.84
N GLY A 80 -2.86 -12.89 13.76
CA GLY A 80 -3.91 -12.13 13.10
C GLY A 80 -5.05 -13.01 12.62
N ARG A 81 -4.76 -14.19 12.08
CA ARG A 81 -5.77 -15.18 11.66
C ARG A 81 -6.56 -15.74 12.85
N LEU A 82 -5.91 -16.06 13.97
CA LEU A 82 -6.60 -16.47 15.20
C LEU A 82 -7.60 -15.40 15.66
N LEU A 83 -7.17 -14.13 15.66
CA LEU A 83 -8.02 -13.00 16.05
C LEU A 83 -9.20 -12.82 15.08
N LEU A 84 -8.95 -12.92 13.77
CA LEU A 84 -9.97 -12.78 12.73
C LEU A 84 -11.07 -13.86 12.83
N GLU A 85 -10.68 -15.10 13.14
CA GLU A 85 -11.61 -16.24 13.27
C GLU A 85 -12.35 -16.26 14.62
N SER A 86 -11.80 -15.59 15.63
CA SER A 86 -12.46 -15.40 16.92
C SER A 86 -13.60 -14.37 16.83
N SER A 87 -14.43 -14.29 17.88
CA SER A 87 -15.49 -13.30 17.99
C SER A 87 -15.29 -12.42 19.22
N PHE A 88 -15.57 -11.13 19.04
CA PHE A 88 -15.47 -10.10 20.08
C PHE A 88 -16.75 -9.28 20.13
N ASP A 89 -17.15 -8.84 21.31
CA ASP A 89 -18.28 -7.89 21.48
C ASP A 89 -17.82 -6.42 21.62
N GLY A 90 -16.50 -6.19 21.68
CA GLY A 90 -15.88 -4.89 21.88
C GLY A 90 -15.97 -4.34 23.32
N ALA A 91 -16.49 -5.13 24.26
CA ALA A 91 -16.67 -4.79 25.67
C ALA A 91 -15.99 -5.80 26.62
N GLY A 92 -15.08 -6.63 26.09
CA GLY A 92 -14.32 -7.65 26.83
C GLY A 92 -14.87 -9.07 26.71
N GLY A 93 -15.96 -9.27 25.97
CA GLY A 93 -16.42 -10.59 25.54
C GLY A 93 -15.52 -11.14 24.43
N PHE A 94 -15.12 -12.39 24.59
CA PHE A 94 -14.22 -13.09 23.69
C PHE A 94 -14.66 -14.54 23.55
N ILE A 95 -14.85 -14.98 22.31
CA ILE A 95 -15.09 -16.38 21.95
C ILE A 95 -13.93 -16.79 21.03
N PRO A 96 -12.97 -17.62 21.51
CA PRO A 96 -11.82 -18.02 20.70
C PRO A 96 -12.23 -18.90 19.52
N CYS A 97 -11.45 -18.84 18.45
CA CYS A 97 -11.53 -19.81 17.36
C CYS A 97 -11.35 -21.24 17.92
N ASN A 98 -12.26 -22.15 17.53
CA ASN A 98 -12.23 -23.56 17.92
C ASN A 98 -11.91 -24.51 16.76
N LYS A 99 -11.49 -23.97 15.61
CA LYS A 99 -11.14 -24.73 14.41
C LYS A 99 -9.63 -24.82 14.26
N SER A 100 -9.13 -26.02 13.99
CA SER A 100 -7.77 -26.22 13.49
C SER A 100 -7.63 -25.60 12.11
N ILE A 101 -6.53 -24.88 11.88
CA ILE A 101 -6.24 -24.19 10.62
C ILE A 101 -4.84 -24.59 10.18
N ASP A 102 -4.71 -25.04 8.94
CA ASP A 102 -3.44 -25.21 8.24
C ASP A 102 -3.49 -24.35 6.98
N PHE A 103 -2.61 -23.35 6.89
CA PHE A 103 -2.69 -22.32 5.88
C PHE A 103 -1.33 -22.05 5.27
N THR A 104 -1.29 -22.06 3.93
CA THR A 104 -0.15 -21.59 3.14
C THR A 104 -0.67 -20.52 2.19
N SER A 105 -0.05 -19.34 2.21
CA SER A 105 -0.47 -18.23 1.37
C SER A 105 -0.36 -18.58 -0.12
N ALA A 106 -1.37 -18.20 -0.91
CA ALA A 106 -1.46 -18.53 -2.32
C ALA A 106 -0.36 -17.87 -3.17
N LYS A 107 0.05 -16.65 -2.82
CA LYS A 107 1.05 -15.87 -3.57
C LYS A 107 2.31 -15.63 -2.73
N PRO A 108 3.52 -15.76 -3.31
CA PRO A 108 4.77 -15.60 -2.59
C PRO A 108 5.06 -14.15 -2.19
N LEU A 109 4.62 -13.16 -2.98
CA LEU A 109 4.82 -11.74 -2.68
C LEU A 109 3.51 -11.09 -2.22
N ARG A 110 3.44 -10.67 -0.97
CA ARG A 110 2.27 -10.01 -0.39
C ARG A 110 2.72 -8.67 0.13
N GLY A 111 3.00 -7.76 -0.79
CA GLY A 111 3.61 -6.49 -0.52
C GLY A 111 2.60 -5.40 -0.15
N MET A 112 3.13 -4.26 0.31
CA MET A 112 2.43 -2.98 0.38
C MET A 112 3.40 -1.88 0.00
N TYR A 113 2.97 -0.91 -0.82
CA TYR A 113 3.78 0.27 -1.12
C TYR A 113 3.29 1.46 -0.31
N PHE A 114 4.15 1.99 0.55
CA PHE A 114 3.91 3.28 1.18
C PHE A 114 4.47 4.38 0.28
N ALA A 115 3.57 5.15 -0.33
CA ALA A 115 3.93 6.39 -0.99
C ALA A 115 4.41 7.38 0.07
N THR A 116 5.70 7.68 0.11
CA THR A 116 6.34 8.46 1.18
C THR A 116 6.61 9.91 0.78
N HIS A 117 5.68 10.53 0.07
CA HIS A 117 5.79 11.89 -0.48
C HIS A 117 4.57 12.76 -0.15
N PHE A 118 4.52 13.96 -0.73
CA PHE A 118 3.39 14.92 -0.62
C PHE A 118 3.03 15.35 0.81
N TYR A 119 3.92 15.11 1.78
CA TYR A 119 3.64 15.29 3.20
C TYR A 119 2.34 14.59 3.63
N ASN A 120 2.09 13.39 3.06
CA ASN A 120 1.00 12.51 3.44
C ASN A 120 1.29 11.82 4.80
N PHE A 121 0.38 10.94 5.24
CA PHE A 121 0.51 10.25 6.53
C PHE A 121 1.86 9.54 6.71
N TYR A 122 2.33 8.81 5.69
CA TYR A 122 3.60 8.08 5.77
C TYR A 122 4.81 9.01 5.85
N HIS A 123 4.69 10.24 5.35
CA HIS A 123 5.74 11.26 5.41
C HIS A 123 5.74 11.99 6.77
N VAL A 124 4.58 12.39 7.32
CA VAL A 124 4.56 13.35 8.46
C VAL A 124 3.97 12.83 9.77
N ALA A 125 3.22 11.72 9.77
CA ALA A 125 2.64 11.20 11.01
C ALA A 125 3.74 10.78 12.00
N PRO A 126 3.46 10.78 13.32
CA PRO A 126 4.35 10.18 14.31
C PRO A 126 4.76 8.76 13.88
N ILE A 127 6.06 8.46 13.99
CA ILE A 127 6.60 7.22 13.45
C ILE A 127 5.99 5.98 14.12
N GLU A 128 5.59 6.10 15.38
CA GLU A 128 4.91 5.07 16.16
C GLU A 128 3.54 4.70 15.56
N GLU A 129 2.83 5.68 14.98
CA GLU A 129 1.57 5.41 14.30
C GLU A 129 1.80 4.70 12.97
N VAL A 130 2.87 5.03 12.25
CA VAL A 130 3.30 4.29 11.05
C VAL A 130 3.69 2.85 11.41
N PHE A 131 4.40 2.64 12.53
CA PHE A 131 4.71 1.31 13.04
C PHE A 131 3.44 0.50 13.35
N CYS A 132 2.40 1.11 13.91
CA CYS A 132 1.11 0.45 14.11
C CYS A 132 0.50 -0.04 12.78
N VAL A 133 0.64 0.71 11.68
CA VAL A 133 0.19 0.26 10.35
C VAL A 133 1.00 -0.95 9.88
N ILE A 134 2.33 -0.96 10.07
CA ILE A 134 3.19 -2.08 9.71
C ILE A 134 2.84 -3.34 10.51
N GLU A 135 2.58 -3.19 11.81
CA GLU A 135 2.09 -4.28 12.67
C GLU A 135 0.76 -4.85 12.16
N ASP A 136 -0.20 -3.97 11.81
CA ASP A 136 -1.50 -4.40 11.29
C ASP A 136 -1.36 -5.10 9.93
N LEU A 137 -0.42 -4.67 9.08
CA LEU A 137 -0.07 -5.36 7.83
C LEU A 137 0.53 -6.75 8.08
N ALA A 138 1.40 -6.89 9.09
CA ALA A 138 1.99 -8.18 9.47
C ALA A 138 0.91 -9.18 9.94
N LEU A 139 -0.02 -8.72 10.78
CA LEU A 139 -1.19 -9.52 11.22
C LEU A 139 -2.07 -9.95 10.03
N ARG A 140 -2.06 -9.21 8.92
CA ARG A 140 -2.80 -9.50 7.69
C ARG A 140 -1.99 -10.30 6.66
N GLY A 141 -0.77 -10.73 7.01
CA GLY A 141 0.06 -11.57 6.16
C GLY A 141 0.91 -10.85 5.12
N CYS A 142 1.08 -9.53 5.23
CA CYS A 142 2.04 -8.78 4.42
C CYS A 142 3.47 -9.27 4.72
N ASN A 143 4.29 -9.50 3.68
CA ASN A 143 5.67 -9.99 3.83
C ASN A 143 6.71 -9.11 3.14
N SER A 144 6.31 -8.02 2.47
CA SER A 144 7.25 -7.02 1.97
C SER A 144 6.70 -5.60 2.02
N LEU A 145 7.56 -4.63 2.34
CA LEU A 145 7.21 -3.22 2.40
C LEU A 145 8.07 -2.43 1.42
N LEU A 146 7.42 -1.78 0.45
CA LEU A 146 8.05 -0.90 -0.53
C LEU A 146 7.94 0.56 -0.05
N VAL A 147 9.01 1.32 -0.21
CA VAL A 147 9.05 2.78 -0.01
C VAL A 147 9.80 3.45 -1.15
N TRP A 148 9.65 4.77 -1.28
CA TRP A 148 10.35 5.58 -2.27
C TRP A 148 11.10 6.73 -1.62
N PHE A 149 12.40 6.83 -1.91
CA PHE A 149 13.16 8.04 -1.70
C PHE A 149 13.16 8.86 -3.00
N ASP A 150 12.35 9.91 -3.03
CA ASP A 150 12.15 10.74 -4.22
C ASP A 150 13.28 11.78 -4.35
N MET A 151 14.24 11.51 -5.23
CA MET A 151 15.51 12.24 -5.29
C MET A 151 15.34 13.68 -5.77
N HIS A 152 14.34 13.97 -6.59
CA HIS A 152 14.17 15.30 -7.19
C HIS A 152 13.91 16.39 -6.16
N HIS A 153 13.42 16.04 -4.96
CA HIS A 153 13.16 17.00 -3.89
C HIS A 153 14.45 17.58 -3.29
N TYR A 154 15.59 16.93 -3.52
CA TYR A 154 16.84 17.19 -2.81
C TYR A 154 17.98 17.51 -3.76
N THR A 155 18.99 18.21 -3.24
CA THR A 155 20.18 18.54 -4.03
C THR A 155 21.29 17.48 -3.94
N SER A 156 21.25 16.61 -2.92
CA SER A 156 22.15 15.45 -2.75
C SER A 156 21.70 14.63 -1.54
N MET A 157 22.35 13.49 -1.27
CA MET A 157 22.16 12.77 0.01
C MET A 157 22.69 13.53 1.24
N SER A 158 23.49 14.59 1.05
CA SER A 158 24.00 15.43 2.14
C SER A 158 23.05 16.57 2.53
N ASP A 159 21.99 16.78 1.75
CA ASP A 159 20.93 17.75 2.05
C ASP A 159 20.27 17.41 3.40
N PRO A 160 20.12 18.36 4.34
CA PRO A 160 19.49 18.09 5.63
C PRO A 160 18.09 17.47 5.52
N GLU A 161 17.29 17.87 4.53
CA GLU A 161 15.95 17.29 4.34
C GLU A 161 16.04 15.87 3.75
N ALA A 162 17.05 15.59 2.91
CA ALA A 162 17.33 14.24 2.43
C ALA A 162 17.76 13.31 3.58
N GLN A 163 18.58 13.80 4.51
CA GLN A 163 19.01 13.03 5.68
C GLN A 163 17.84 12.74 6.62
N GLU A 164 16.92 13.69 6.81
CA GLU A 164 15.70 13.50 7.58
C GLU A 164 14.81 12.40 6.95
N MET A 165 14.53 12.52 5.65
CA MET A 165 13.73 11.53 4.93
C MET A 165 14.41 10.16 4.93
N THR A 166 15.72 10.11 4.71
CA THR A 166 16.50 8.87 4.75
C THR A 166 16.36 8.18 6.11
N ARG A 167 16.52 8.91 7.21
CA ARG A 167 16.35 8.34 8.56
C ARG A 167 14.95 7.79 8.75
N ARG A 168 13.93 8.53 8.34
CA ARG A 168 12.53 8.10 8.43
C ARG A 168 12.27 6.81 7.64
N LEU A 169 12.71 6.73 6.38
CA LEU A 169 12.54 5.53 5.55
C LEU A 169 13.31 4.33 6.12
N ARG A 170 14.51 4.56 6.67
CA ARG A 170 15.28 3.52 7.37
C ARG A 170 14.55 3.02 8.61
N ASP A 171 13.94 3.91 9.40
CA ASP A 171 13.17 3.53 10.58
C ASP A 171 11.95 2.68 10.18
N ILE A 172 11.23 3.07 9.12
CA ILE A 172 10.10 2.31 8.56
C ILE A 172 10.52 0.89 8.12
N LEU A 173 11.55 0.79 7.27
CA LEU A 173 12.01 -0.48 6.73
C LEU A 173 12.69 -1.36 7.80
N GLY A 174 13.51 -0.76 8.66
CA GLY A 174 14.17 -1.45 9.76
C GLY A 174 13.17 -2.03 10.76
N TYR A 175 12.12 -1.27 11.07
CA TYR A 175 11.02 -1.78 11.91
C TYR A 175 10.29 -2.96 11.26
N ALA A 176 10.02 -2.90 9.95
CA ALA A 176 9.47 -4.02 9.19
C ALA A 176 10.38 -5.26 9.21
N ASN A 177 11.70 -5.09 9.04
CA ASN A 177 12.67 -6.19 9.09
C ASN A 177 12.69 -6.90 10.45
N ARG A 178 12.55 -6.17 11.56
CA ARG A 178 12.48 -6.75 12.91
C ARG A 178 11.27 -7.67 13.10
N ILE A 179 10.17 -7.40 12.40
CA ILE A 179 8.98 -8.27 12.35
C ILE A 179 9.24 -9.51 11.47
N GLY A 180 10.08 -9.36 10.45
CA GLY A 180 10.32 -10.36 9.40
C GLY A 180 9.70 -9.99 8.05
N ILE A 181 9.18 -8.77 7.90
CA ILE A 181 8.76 -8.20 6.61
C ILE A 181 10.02 -7.68 5.90
N SER A 182 10.26 -8.15 4.68
CA SER A 182 11.42 -7.68 3.92
C SER A 182 11.20 -6.29 3.32
N GLY A 183 12.23 -5.47 3.33
CA GLY A 183 12.20 -4.15 2.71
C GLY A 183 12.29 -4.22 1.19
N ALA A 184 11.76 -3.19 0.54
CA ALA A 184 11.92 -2.95 -0.87
C ALA A 184 12.03 -1.44 -1.14
N LEU A 185 12.79 -1.08 -2.18
CA LEU A 185 12.95 0.29 -2.63
C LEU A 185 12.43 0.42 -4.05
N THR A 186 11.62 1.45 -4.33
CA THR A 186 11.35 1.84 -5.71
C THR A 186 12.33 2.90 -6.13
N MET A 187 12.79 2.82 -7.38
CA MET A 187 13.72 3.76 -7.97
C MET A 187 13.36 4.00 -9.42
N LEU A 188 13.36 5.27 -9.80
CA LEU A 188 13.14 5.64 -11.18
C LEU A 188 14.45 5.51 -11.95
N SER A 189 14.36 4.93 -13.14
CA SER A 189 15.52 4.51 -13.93
C SER A 189 16.51 5.62 -14.23
N ASN A 190 16.03 6.83 -14.50
CA ASN A 190 16.85 7.99 -14.80
C ASN A 190 16.54 9.20 -13.90
N GLU A 191 16.06 8.94 -12.69
CA GLU A 191 15.92 9.94 -11.63
C GLU A 191 17.23 10.68 -11.41
N GLY A 192 17.13 11.99 -11.18
CA GLY A 192 18.26 12.81 -10.74
C GLY A 192 17.89 13.65 -9.53
N PHE A 193 18.90 14.06 -8.76
CA PHE A 193 18.73 15.13 -7.77
C PHE A 193 18.33 16.46 -8.44
N ALA A 194 17.76 17.39 -7.68
CA ALA A 194 17.44 18.74 -8.14
C ALA A 194 18.65 19.48 -8.74
N SER A 195 19.85 19.10 -8.29
CA SER A 195 21.15 19.63 -8.70
C SER A 195 21.71 18.98 -9.96
N SER A 196 21.00 18.04 -10.59
CA SER A 196 21.52 17.27 -11.73
C SER A 196 22.05 18.18 -12.85
N PRO A 197 23.18 17.82 -13.48
CA PRO A 197 23.84 18.68 -14.47
C PRO A 197 22.93 19.00 -15.65
N VAL A 198 22.77 20.29 -15.95
CA VAL A 198 21.78 20.78 -16.94
C VAL A 198 22.03 20.19 -18.33
N GLU A 199 23.29 20.07 -18.71
CA GLU A 199 23.72 19.51 -19.98
C GLU A 199 23.34 18.03 -20.13
N LEU A 200 23.23 17.28 -19.03
CA LEU A 200 22.90 15.85 -19.01
C LEU A 200 21.38 15.58 -18.94
N ARG A 201 20.55 16.59 -18.69
CA ARG A 201 19.10 16.41 -18.48
C ARG A 201 18.38 15.75 -19.66
N ALA A 202 17.38 14.95 -19.35
CA ALA A 202 16.52 14.26 -20.30
C ALA A 202 15.64 15.25 -21.08
N GLU A 203 15.37 14.90 -22.32
CA GLU A 203 14.35 15.58 -23.11
C GLU A 203 12.96 15.07 -22.68
N TRP A 204 11.98 15.96 -22.61
CA TRP A 204 10.62 15.63 -22.13
C TRP A 204 9.52 16.25 -22.98
N GLU A 205 9.90 17.07 -23.95
CA GLU A 205 8.98 17.68 -24.91
C GLU A 205 8.44 16.64 -25.89
N VAL A 206 7.28 16.95 -26.48
CA VAL A 206 6.68 16.11 -27.52
C VAL A 206 7.56 16.17 -28.76
N GLN A 207 8.25 15.07 -29.05
CA GLN A 207 9.12 14.91 -30.22
C GLN A 207 9.19 13.45 -30.66
N GLY A 208 9.61 13.22 -31.91
CA GLY A 208 9.57 11.88 -32.49
C GLY A 208 8.14 11.35 -32.54
N ASP A 209 7.95 10.13 -32.02
CA ASP A 209 6.65 9.44 -32.05
C ASP A 209 5.80 9.66 -30.77
N TYR A 210 6.28 10.48 -29.83
CA TYR A 210 5.49 10.87 -28.66
C TYR A 210 4.28 11.71 -29.07
N HIS A 211 3.12 11.41 -28.49
CA HIS A 211 1.88 12.17 -28.71
C HIS A 211 1.50 13.05 -27.50
N THR A 212 2.16 12.87 -26.36
CA THR A 212 2.04 13.72 -25.18
C THR A 212 3.35 13.73 -24.41
N ARG A 213 3.57 14.77 -23.61
CA ARG A 213 4.69 14.83 -22.67
C ARG A 213 4.56 13.71 -21.62
N PRO A 214 5.67 13.10 -21.17
CA PRO A 214 5.67 12.26 -19.99
C PRO A 214 5.06 13.01 -18.79
N GLY A 215 4.11 12.37 -18.12
CA GLY A 215 3.47 12.88 -16.92
C GLY A 215 4.37 12.72 -15.71
N GLY A 216 4.33 13.70 -14.80
CA GLY A 216 5.21 13.73 -13.64
C GLY A 216 6.67 13.66 -14.06
N HIS A 217 7.15 14.63 -14.84
CA HIS A 217 8.58 14.79 -15.15
C HIS A 217 9.04 16.15 -14.56
N TYR A 218 10.08 16.20 -13.72
CA TYR A 218 10.51 17.43 -13.01
C TYR A 218 11.68 18.15 -13.69
N HIS A 219 12.14 17.65 -14.85
CA HIS A 219 13.18 18.25 -15.68
C HIS A 219 14.55 18.26 -14.99
N VAL A 220 14.79 17.24 -14.18
CA VAL A 220 16.06 16.95 -13.51
C VAL A 220 16.51 15.51 -13.76
N GLU A 221 15.66 14.71 -14.39
CA GLU A 221 15.95 13.40 -14.92
C GLU A 221 17.10 13.49 -15.93
N ILE A 222 17.93 12.45 -15.99
CA ILE A 222 19.16 12.44 -16.78
C ILE A 222 18.96 11.60 -18.04
N CYS A 223 19.52 12.03 -19.18
CA CYS A 223 19.45 11.27 -20.42
C CYS A 223 20.55 10.19 -20.45
N PRO A 224 20.23 8.89 -20.51
CA PRO A 224 21.24 7.84 -20.60
C PRO A 224 21.96 7.78 -21.95
N SER A 225 21.49 8.53 -22.95
CA SER A 225 22.10 8.58 -24.28
C SER A 225 23.02 9.79 -24.47
N LYS A 226 23.15 10.67 -23.47
CA LYS A 226 24.18 11.71 -23.46
C LYS A 226 25.48 11.16 -22.90
N GLU A 227 26.62 11.66 -23.39
CA GLU A 227 27.94 11.31 -22.86
C GLU A 227 28.02 11.65 -21.36
N GLY A 228 28.46 10.70 -20.52
CA GLY A 228 28.47 10.83 -19.06
C GLY A 228 27.11 10.65 -18.36
N GLY A 229 25.99 10.56 -19.10
CA GLY A 229 24.65 10.45 -18.51
C GLY A 229 24.44 9.18 -17.68
N ILE A 230 24.90 8.02 -18.18
CA ILE A 230 24.82 6.75 -17.44
C ILE A 230 25.68 6.81 -16.17
N ASP A 231 26.90 7.35 -16.27
CA ASP A 231 27.83 7.41 -15.14
C ASP A 231 27.27 8.29 -14.01
N GLU A 232 26.67 9.42 -14.36
CA GLU A 232 26.04 10.32 -13.38
C GLU A 232 24.82 9.68 -12.70
N ILE A 233 23.94 9.02 -13.46
CA ILE A 233 22.81 8.27 -12.92
C ILE A 233 23.29 7.22 -11.90
N LEU A 234 24.34 6.46 -12.24
CA LEU A 234 24.87 5.43 -11.36
C LEU A 234 25.60 6.02 -10.14
N ARG A 235 26.26 7.18 -10.27
CA ARG A 235 26.88 7.90 -9.15
C ARG A 235 25.83 8.29 -8.12
N GLU A 236 24.80 9.01 -8.55
CA GLU A 236 23.73 9.47 -7.65
C GLU A 236 22.97 8.28 -7.04
N ARG A 237 22.73 7.22 -7.83
CA ARG A 237 22.07 6.01 -7.32
C ARG A 237 22.92 5.29 -6.27
N ARG A 238 24.24 5.21 -6.47
CA ARG A 238 25.17 4.61 -5.48
C ARG A 238 25.13 5.36 -4.16
N GLU A 239 25.07 6.69 -4.20
CA GLU A 239 24.94 7.51 -2.98
C GLU A 239 23.64 7.17 -2.24
N MET A 240 22.51 7.12 -2.95
CA MET A 240 21.21 6.78 -2.34
C MET A 240 21.20 5.36 -1.77
N LEU A 241 21.61 4.36 -2.54
CA LEU A 241 21.59 2.95 -2.12
C LEU A 241 22.49 2.67 -0.92
N SER A 242 23.61 3.39 -0.79
CA SER A 242 24.53 3.24 0.34
C SER A 242 23.81 3.49 1.67
N CYS A 243 22.82 4.37 1.69
CA CYS A 243 22.03 4.70 2.87
C CYS A 243 21.05 3.60 3.32
N PHE A 244 20.87 2.52 2.56
CA PHE A 244 19.94 1.42 2.89
C PHE A 244 20.59 0.03 2.84
N SER A 245 21.85 -0.05 2.43
CA SER A 245 22.56 -1.32 2.15
C SER A 245 22.73 -2.26 3.36
N ASP A 246 22.59 -1.76 4.59
CA ASP A 246 22.64 -2.52 5.83
C ASP A 246 21.29 -3.14 6.27
N LEU A 247 20.20 -2.84 5.56
CA LEU A 247 18.86 -3.38 5.84
C LEU A 247 18.58 -4.65 5.00
N ASP A 248 17.60 -5.48 5.39
CA ASP A 248 17.09 -6.56 4.54
C ASP A 248 16.21 -5.95 3.43
N ILE A 249 16.86 -5.54 2.35
CA ILE A 249 16.22 -5.10 1.11
C ILE A 249 16.12 -6.29 0.15
N ARG A 250 14.97 -6.96 0.12
CA ARG A 250 14.76 -8.13 -0.75
C ARG A 250 14.58 -7.74 -2.20
N TYR A 251 13.96 -6.59 -2.45
CA TYR A 251 13.61 -6.15 -3.79
C TYR A 251 13.99 -4.69 -4.05
N VAL A 252 14.42 -4.45 -5.28
CA VAL A 252 14.46 -3.12 -5.87
C VAL A 252 13.50 -3.10 -7.06
N VAL A 253 12.55 -2.17 -7.04
CA VAL A 253 11.62 -1.95 -8.14
C VAL A 253 12.19 -0.87 -9.05
N TYR A 254 12.58 -1.28 -10.26
CA TYR A 254 13.12 -0.45 -11.31
C TYR A 254 11.99 0.14 -12.15
N TRP A 255 11.84 1.46 -12.14
CA TRP A 255 10.61 2.15 -12.54
C TRP A 255 10.80 3.07 -13.77
N PRO A 256 9.88 3.07 -14.75
CA PRO A 256 10.10 3.76 -16.02
C PRO A 256 9.64 5.23 -16.05
N TYR A 257 8.52 5.57 -15.41
CA TYR A 257 7.83 6.86 -15.55
C TYR A 257 7.16 7.33 -14.24
N ASP A 258 6.83 8.62 -14.14
CA ASP A 258 6.10 9.25 -13.02
C ASP A 258 6.85 9.16 -11.67
N GLN A 259 8.13 9.53 -11.57
CA GLN A 259 8.96 10.28 -12.54
C GLN A 259 9.88 9.44 -13.43
N GLY A 260 10.44 10.04 -14.48
CA GLY A 260 11.32 9.36 -15.43
C GLY A 260 10.90 9.55 -16.88
N GLY A 261 11.74 9.05 -17.79
CA GLY A 261 11.53 9.16 -19.23
C GLY A 261 12.60 9.99 -19.92
N CYS A 262 12.75 9.78 -21.23
CA CYS A 262 13.49 10.67 -22.12
C CYS A 262 12.93 10.54 -23.54
N THR A 263 12.44 11.65 -24.11
CA THR A 263 11.78 11.68 -25.42
C THR A 263 12.76 11.80 -26.60
N CYS A 264 14.08 11.84 -26.34
CA CYS A 264 15.06 12.01 -27.41
C CYS A 264 15.08 10.82 -28.38
N ALA A 265 15.49 11.07 -29.62
CA ALA A 265 15.49 10.05 -30.68
C ALA A 265 16.31 8.79 -30.35
N ALA A 266 17.34 8.90 -29.51
CA ALA A 266 18.17 7.76 -29.10
C ALA A 266 17.54 6.92 -27.96
N CYS A 267 16.53 7.45 -27.27
CA CYS A 267 15.88 6.80 -26.13
C CYS A 267 14.48 6.25 -26.47
N GLN A 268 13.84 6.75 -27.52
CA GLN A 268 12.49 6.31 -27.91
C GLN A 268 12.47 4.90 -28.54
N PRO A 269 11.37 4.13 -28.37
CA PRO A 269 10.39 4.31 -27.30
C PRO A 269 11.03 4.03 -25.93
N TRP A 270 10.82 4.91 -24.95
CA TRP A 270 11.55 4.83 -23.67
C TRP A 270 11.42 3.47 -22.99
N GLY A 271 10.20 2.94 -22.83
CA GLY A 271 9.94 1.71 -22.09
C GLY A 271 10.62 0.45 -22.65
N ALA A 272 10.91 0.41 -23.95
CA ALA A 272 11.58 -0.72 -24.60
C ALA A 272 13.00 -0.42 -25.11
N ASN A 273 13.49 0.81 -24.95
CA ASN A 273 14.82 1.23 -25.41
C ASN A 273 15.59 1.97 -24.30
N GLY A 274 15.38 3.27 -24.11
CA GLY A 274 16.16 4.07 -23.16
C GLY A 274 16.13 3.53 -21.71
N PHE A 275 14.98 3.04 -21.27
CA PHE A 275 14.78 2.38 -19.99
C PHE A 275 15.59 1.08 -19.87
N LEU A 276 15.47 0.19 -20.86
CA LEU A 276 16.16 -1.11 -20.85
C LEU A 276 17.66 -0.99 -21.08
N LYS A 277 18.13 0.06 -21.78
CA LYS A 277 19.54 0.36 -21.95
C LYS A 277 20.26 0.54 -20.61
N LEU A 278 19.58 1.13 -19.62
CA LEU A 278 20.12 1.37 -18.29
C LEU A 278 20.08 0.11 -17.40
N LEU A 279 19.14 -0.79 -17.63
CA LEU A 279 18.88 -1.94 -16.76
C LEU A 279 20.14 -2.79 -16.45
N PRO A 280 21.00 -3.19 -17.42
CA PRO A 280 22.20 -3.99 -17.12
C PRO A 280 23.18 -3.27 -16.18
N HIS A 281 23.31 -1.95 -16.31
CA HIS A 281 24.17 -1.14 -15.46
C HIS A 281 23.65 -1.08 -14.03
N PHE A 282 22.34 -0.87 -13.88
CA PHE A 282 21.68 -0.91 -12.58
C PHE A 282 21.74 -2.30 -11.94
N SER A 283 21.48 -3.38 -12.70
CA SER A 283 21.58 -4.74 -12.18
C SER A 283 22.99 -5.04 -11.65
N ASN A 284 24.04 -4.55 -12.32
CA ASN A 284 25.41 -4.65 -11.83
C ASN A 284 25.62 -3.89 -10.52
N LEU A 285 25.15 -2.64 -10.44
CA LEU A 285 25.24 -1.82 -9.24
C LEU A 285 24.52 -2.47 -8.04
N ILE A 286 23.31 -3.00 -8.25
CA ILE A 286 22.55 -3.70 -7.21
C ILE A 286 23.28 -4.96 -6.75
N ARG A 287 23.80 -5.78 -7.67
CA ARG A 287 24.58 -6.98 -7.30
C ARG A 287 25.84 -6.64 -6.51
N GLU A 288 26.50 -5.53 -6.84
CA GLU A 288 27.69 -5.06 -6.15
C GLU A 288 27.36 -4.61 -4.71
N MET A 289 26.32 -3.79 -4.56
CA MET A 289 26.02 -3.14 -3.28
C MET A 289 25.13 -3.97 -2.35
N MET A 290 24.24 -4.77 -2.91
CA MET A 290 23.19 -5.52 -2.19
C MET A 290 22.98 -6.90 -2.84
N PRO A 291 23.92 -7.86 -2.65
CA PRO A 291 23.97 -9.11 -3.42
C PRO A 291 22.77 -10.04 -3.25
N ASN A 292 21.98 -9.87 -2.18
CA ASN A 292 20.76 -10.65 -1.92
C ASN A 292 19.49 -9.99 -2.47
N THR A 293 19.60 -8.78 -3.01
CA THR A 293 18.48 -8.02 -3.56
C THR A 293 18.17 -8.46 -4.98
N LYS A 294 16.88 -8.67 -5.25
CA LYS A 294 16.37 -9.02 -6.57
C LYS A 294 15.75 -7.80 -7.26
N VAL A 295 15.84 -7.76 -8.57
CA VAL A 295 15.26 -6.66 -9.37
C VAL A 295 13.85 -7.02 -9.80
N ILE A 296 12.93 -6.08 -9.64
CA ILE A 296 11.58 -6.09 -10.21
C ILE A 296 11.54 -4.99 -11.26
N LEU A 297 11.08 -5.29 -12.46
CA LEU A 297 10.97 -4.30 -13.53
C LEU A 297 9.51 -3.84 -13.68
N SER A 298 9.24 -2.56 -13.47
CA SER A 298 7.91 -1.97 -13.63
C SER A 298 7.65 -1.59 -15.08
N THR A 299 6.39 -1.74 -15.51
CA THR A 299 5.88 -1.31 -16.81
C THR A 299 4.84 -0.18 -16.65
N TRP A 300 4.90 0.56 -15.54
CA TRP A 300 3.98 1.66 -15.26
C TRP A 300 3.96 2.64 -16.43
N TYR A 301 2.76 3.01 -16.90
CA TYR A 301 2.54 3.93 -18.03
C TYR A 301 3.13 3.54 -19.39
N PHE A 302 3.49 2.27 -19.60
CA PHE A 302 3.71 1.79 -20.97
C PHE A 302 2.48 2.07 -21.84
N ASP A 303 2.72 2.58 -23.05
CA ASP A 303 1.73 3.03 -24.04
C ASP A 303 0.96 4.31 -23.68
N LYS A 304 1.30 5.00 -22.57
CA LYS A 304 0.57 6.21 -22.17
C LYS A 304 0.99 7.46 -22.95
N PHE A 305 2.27 7.57 -23.31
CA PHE A 305 2.85 8.81 -23.87
C PHE A 305 3.32 8.66 -25.33
N ILE A 306 3.63 7.43 -25.72
CA ILE A 306 4.01 6.96 -27.05
C ILE A 306 3.34 5.59 -27.22
N ASN A 307 2.88 5.25 -28.42
CA ASN A 307 2.24 3.95 -28.67
C ASN A 307 3.27 2.86 -29.00
N GLY A 308 2.96 1.60 -28.68
CA GLY A 308 3.72 0.42 -29.11
C GLY A 308 4.88 0.04 -28.19
N GLU A 309 4.98 0.61 -27.00
CA GLU A 309 5.94 0.22 -25.97
C GLU A 309 5.74 -1.23 -25.56
N TRP A 310 4.50 -1.68 -25.33
CA TRP A 310 4.23 -3.07 -24.96
C TRP A 310 4.63 -4.05 -26.08
N ASP A 311 4.37 -3.70 -27.33
CA ASP A 311 4.74 -4.53 -28.48
C ASP A 311 6.26 -4.59 -28.68
N ALA A 312 6.95 -3.47 -28.48
CA ALA A 312 8.41 -3.41 -28.52
C ALA A 312 9.06 -4.10 -27.32
N PHE A 313 8.41 -4.11 -26.16
CA PHE A 313 8.90 -4.74 -24.94
C PHE A 313 8.69 -6.27 -24.93
N TYR A 314 7.60 -6.76 -25.52
CA TYR A 314 7.24 -8.18 -25.49
C TYR A 314 8.38 -9.13 -25.92
N PRO A 315 9.15 -8.89 -27.00
CA PRO A 315 10.29 -9.73 -27.38
C PRO A 315 11.31 -9.92 -26.24
N HIS A 316 11.54 -8.90 -25.42
CA HIS A 316 12.49 -8.93 -24.30
C HIS A 316 12.05 -9.85 -23.15
N LEU A 317 10.75 -10.14 -23.05
CA LEU A 317 10.23 -11.16 -22.13
C LEU A 317 10.64 -12.58 -22.53
N SER A 318 11.06 -12.79 -23.79
CA SER A 318 11.31 -14.13 -24.36
C SER A 318 12.74 -14.35 -24.85
N ASP A 319 13.49 -13.28 -25.15
CA ASP A 319 14.87 -13.37 -25.69
C ASP A 319 15.95 -13.62 -24.62
N GLY A 320 15.55 -13.65 -23.34
CA GLY A 320 16.44 -13.87 -22.20
C GLY A 320 17.17 -12.61 -21.70
N SER A 321 16.88 -11.43 -22.26
CA SER A 321 17.45 -10.14 -21.84
C SER A 321 17.04 -9.77 -20.40
N LEU A 322 15.89 -10.26 -19.94
CA LEU A 322 15.35 -10.03 -18.60
C LEU A 322 15.53 -11.23 -17.65
N ARG A 323 16.43 -12.18 -17.94
CA ARG A 323 16.59 -13.40 -17.12
C ARG A 323 16.96 -13.16 -15.65
N ASP A 324 17.58 -12.02 -15.34
CA ASP A 324 17.99 -11.64 -13.99
C ASP A 324 16.91 -10.82 -13.25
N VAL A 325 15.79 -10.51 -13.92
CA VAL A 325 14.63 -9.84 -13.33
C VAL A 325 13.72 -10.89 -12.69
N GLU A 326 13.41 -10.71 -11.40
CA GLU A 326 12.59 -11.66 -10.64
C GLU A 326 11.11 -11.58 -11.05
N TYR A 327 10.60 -10.35 -11.21
CA TYR A 327 9.21 -10.07 -11.55
C TYR A 327 9.07 -8.91 -12.53
N ILE A 328 8.06 -9.01 -13.40
CA ILE A 328 7.52 -7.86 -14.14
C ILE A 328 6.35 -7.30 -13.34
N MET A 329 6.41 -6.03 -12.95
CA MET A 329 5.33 -5.35 -12.26
C MET A 329 4.46 -4.58 -13.25
N SER A 330 3.15 -4.83 -13.23
CA SER A 330 2.20 -4.17 -14.12
C SER A 330 0.87 -3.90 -13.41
N PHE A 331 0.17 -2.84 -13.82
CA PHE A 331 -1.23 -2.64 -13.43
C PHE A 331 -2.13 -2.53 -14.66
N PHE A 332 -2.83 -3.63 -14.98
CA PHE A 332 -3.84 -3.63 -16.03
C PHE A 332 -5.13 -3.00 -15.50
N PHE A 333 -5.27 -1.69 -15.72
CA PHE A 333 -6.40 -0.91 -15.22
C PHE A 333 -7.74 -1.52 -15.68
N ASN A 334 -8.68 -1.72 -14.74
CA ASN A 334 -9.94 -2.46 -14.98
C ASN A 334 -9.76 -3.88 -15.57
N GLY A 335 -8.57 -4.47 -15.41
CA GLY A 335 -8.19 -5.78 -15.95
C GLY A 335 -8.03 -5.81 -17.47
N VAL A 336 -7.76 -4.67 -18.11
CA VAL A 336 -7.55 -4.60 -19.57
C VAL A 336 -6.07 -4.79 -19.88
N MET A 337 -5.74 -5.93 -20.51
CA MET A 337 -4.38 -6.28 -20.91
C MET A 337 -4.01 -5.66 -22.27
N PRO A 338 -2.72 -5.36 -22.50
CA PRO A 338 -2.19 -5.07 -23.84
C PRO A 338 -2.47 -6.21 -24.83
N GLU A 339 -2.60 -5.90 -26.11
CA GLU A 339 -2.95 -6.86 -27.15
C GLU A 339 -1.93 -8.01 -27.24
N CYS A 340 -0.63 -7.70 -27.20
CA CYS A 340 0.43 -8.72 -27.22
C CYS A 340 0.31 -9.73 -26.06
N ILE A 341 0.02 -9.28 -24.84
CA ILE A 341 -0.19 -10.16 -23.67
C ILE A 341 -1.47 -10.96 -23.82
N ARG A 342 -2.56 -10.34 -24.29
CA ARG A 342 -3.85 -11.01 -24.49
C ARG A 342 -3.77 -12.13 -25.55
N GLU A 343 -3.05 -11.89 -26.64
CA GLU A 343 -2.96 -12.82 -27.76
C GLU A 343 -1.93 -13.92 -27.54
N LYS A 344 -0.75 -13.56 -27.02
CA LYS A 344 0.40 -14.45 -26.93
C LYS A 344 0.59 -15.04 -25.53
N GLY A 345 -0.08 -14.49 -24.51
CA GLY A 345 0.08 -14.87 -23.12
C GLY A 345 1.40 -14.38 -22.52
N ILE A 346 1.63 -14.75 -21.25
CA ILE A 346 2.88 -14.51 -20.54
C ILE A 346 3.89 -15.60 -20.97
N PRO A 347 5.09 -15.23 -21.44
CA PRO A 347 6.14 -16.20 -21.78
C PRO A 347 6.53 -17.10 -20.60
N GLU A 348 6.95 -18.32 -20.89
CA GLU A 348 7.38 -19.28 -19.87
C GLU A 348 8.55 -18.72 -19.03
N GLY A 349 8.51 -18.94 -17.72
CA GLY A 349 9.53 -18.46 -16.79
C GLY A 349 9.36 -17.00 -16.35
N VAL A 350 8.53 -16.21 -17.02
CA VAL A 350 8.23 -14.83 -16.63
C VAL A 350 7.14 -14.81 -15.57
N ARG A 351 7.37 -14.09 -14.47
CA ARG A 351 6.39 -13.92 -13.39
C ARG A 351 5.94 -12.48 -13.32
N PHE A 352 4.63 -12.26 -13.40
CA PHE A 352 4.04 -10.94 -13.22
C PHE A 352 3.65 -10.73 -11.75
N ILE A 353 3.71 -9.49 -11.29
CA ILE A 353 3.11 -9.03 -10.03
C ILE A 353 2.28 -7.78 -10.28
N ASP A 354 1.30 -7.56 -9.42
CA ASP A 354 0.37 -6.44 -9.52
C ASP A 354 0.87 -5.19 -8.79
N PHE A 355 0.35 -4.04 -9.21
CA PHE A 355 0.50 -2.75 -8.54
C PHE A 355 -0.87 -2.05 -8.52
N PRO A 356 -1.84 -2.54 -7.73
CA PRO A 356 -3.18 -2.00 -7.79
C PRO A 356 -3.24 -0.62 -7.15
N GLU A 357 -3.90 0.31 -7.84
CA GLU A 357 -4.33 1.58 -7.27
C GLU A 357 -5.42 1.36 -6.22
N ILE A 358 -5.13 1.63 -4.95
CA ILE A 358 -6.08 1.42 -3.83
C ILE A 358 -6.46 2.69 -3.06
N SER A 359 -5.94 3.86 -3.42
CA SER A 359 -6.08 5.10 -2.65
C SER A 359 -6.75 6.22 -3.46
N MET A 360 -6.28 6.47 -4.68
CA MET A 360 -6.53 7.65 -5.49
C MET A 360 -7.71 7.52 -6.47
N TYR A 361 -8.21 6.30 -6.70
CA TYR A 361 -9.19 6.06 -7.76
C TYR A 361 -10.49 6.87 -7.60
N SER A 362 -10.85 7.61 -8.66
CA SER A 362 -12.11 8.35 -8.81
C SER A 362 -12.39 9.46 -7.78
N CYS A 363 -11.46 9.79 -6.91
CA CYS A 363 -11.63 10.83 -5.88
C CYS A 363 -10.47 11.81 -5.92
N SER A 364 -10.73 13.10 -5.78
CA SER A 364 -9.69 14.12 -5.58
C SER A 364 -10.28 15.28 -4.77
N PRO A 365 -9.63 15.74 -3.69
CA PRO A 365 -8.41 15.18 -3.08
C PRO A 365 -8.54 13.73 -2.58
N TRP A 366 -7.43 13.00 -2.58
CA TRP A 366 -7.28 11.62 -2.11
C TRP A 366 -7.34 11.58 -0.59
N GLY A 367 -8.20 10.74 -0.02
CA GLY A 367 -8.43 10.68 1.43
C GLY A 367 -9.13 11.88 2.05
N GLY A 368 -9.13 13.05 1.40
CA GLY A 368 -9.64 14.34 1.92
C GLY A 368 -11.14 14.40 2.22
N PHE A 369 -11.87 13.29 2.09
CA PHE A 369 -13.28 13.17 2.47
C PHE A 369 -13.50 12.04 3.50
N GLY A 370 -12.45 11.50 4.10
CA GLY A 370 -12.51 10.31 4.96
C GLY A 370 -12.11 9.04 4.20
N ALA A 371 -12.66 7.89 4.59
CA ALA A 371 -12.28 6.60 4.01
C ALA A 371 -12.49 6.52 2.49
N SER A 372 -11.60 5.79 1.81
CA SER A 372 -11.73 5.41 0.39
C SER A 372 -12.01 3.91 0.30
N VAL A 373 -13.21 3.55 -0.16
CA VAL A 373 -13.63 2.14 -0.29
C VAL A 373 -13.73 1.78 -1.77
N LEU A 374 -13.01 0.76 -2.18
CA LEU A 374 -12.88 0.32 -3.57
C LEU A 374 -13.27 -1.15 -3.79
N SER A 375 -14.13 -1.70 -2.93
CA SER A 375 -14.50 -3.12 -2.93
C SER A 375 -14.89 -3.68 -4.31
N ARG A 376 -15.79 -3.01 -5.04
CA ARG A 376 -16.29 -3.43 -6.36
C ARG A 376 -15.27 -3.17 -7.46
N PHE A 377 -14.56 -2.04 -7.42
CA PHE A 377 -13.45 -1.78 -8.33
C PHE A 377 -12.37 -2.87 -8.24
N LEU A 378 -11.92 -3.20 -7.03
CA LEU A 378 -10.89 -4.22 -6.81
C LEU A 378 -11.40 -5.62 -7.17
N ALA A 379 -12.64 -5.97 -6.85
CA ALA A 379 -13.24 -7.23 -7.28
C ALA A 379 -13.27 -7.37 -8.81
N ARG A 380 -13.69 -6.31 -9.52
CA ARG A 380 -13.74 -6.30 -10.99
C ARG A 380 -12.35 -6.43 -11.62
N THR A 381 -11.35 -5.75 -11.08
CA THR A 381 -9.98 -5.79 -11.59
C THR A 381 -9.35 -7.16 -11.29
N ASN A 382 -9.41 -7.63 -10.05
CA ASN A 382 -8.88 -8.94 -9.65
C ASN A 382 -9.53 -10.09 -10.43
N GLY A 383 -10.85 -10.04 -10.64
CA GLY A 383 -11.56 -11.08 -11.41
C GLY A 383 -11.16 -11.19 -12.89
N LYS A 384 -10.49 -10.17 -13.44
CA LYS A 384 -10.08 -10.14 -14.86
C LYS A 384 -8.59 -10.39 -15.09
N SER A 385 -7.71 -9.96 -14.18
CA SER A 385 -6.26 -10.11 -14.36
C SER A 385 -5.54 -10.73 -13.15
N GLY A 386 -6.22 -10.90 -12.00
CA GLY A 386 -5.61 -11.39 -10.76
C GLY A 386 -4.97 -12.79 -10.87
N TYR A 387 -5.46 -13.62 -11.79
CA TYR A 387 -4.90 -14.95 -12.04
C TYR A 387 -3.47 -14.93 -12.61
N LEU A 388 -3.06 -13.83 -13.24
CA LEU A 388 -1.74 -13.65 -13.84
C LEU A 388 -0.64 -13.41 -12.79
N TYR A 389 -1.03 -12.87 -11.63
CA TYR A 389 -0.08 -12.28 -10.71
C TYR A 389 0.42 -13.27 -9.66
N SER A 390 1.70 -13.16 -9.33
CA SER A 390 2.39 -13.88 -8.25
C SER A 390 2.39 -13.10 -6.93
N GLY A 391 1.49 -12.12 -6.79
CA GLY A 391 1.51 -11.15 -5.70
C GLY A 391 1.48 -9.72 -6.19
N GLY A 392 1.87 -8.78 -5.35
CA GLY A 392 1.95 -7.38 -5.74
C GLY A 392 2.32 -6.41 -4.62
N TYR A 393 2.38 -5.14 -4.98
CA TYR A 393 2.53 -4.00 -4.08
C TYR A 393 1.38 -3.01 -4.31
N PRO A 394 0.26 -3.12 -3.60
CA PRO A 394 -0.81 -2.12 -3.65
C PRO A 394 -0.28 -0.74 -3.30
N TYR A 395 -0.62 0.26 -4.10
CA TYR A 395 -0.21 1.65 -3.91
C TYR A 395 -0.99 2.28 -2.76
N SER A 396 -0.32 2.62 -1.66
CA SER A 396 -0.95 3.24 -0.50
C SER A 396 -0.43 4.66 -0.24
N GLU A 397 -1.33 5.62 -0.32
CA GLU A 397 -1.12 7.04 0.00
C GLU A 397 -1.32 7.36 1.49
N GLY A 398 -2.09 6.56 2.23
CA GLY A 398 -2.34 6.81 3.65
C GLY A 398 -3.16 5.73 4.35
N ILE A 399 -3.81 6.09 5.45
CA ILE A 399 -4.61 5.16 6.27
C ILE A 399 -6.09 5.09 5.86
N PHE A 400 -6.52 5.92 4.92
CA PHE A 400 -7.93 6.06 4.55
C PHE A 400 -8.46 4.92 3.69
N GLU A 401 -7.55 4.17 3.09
CA GLU A 401 -7.80 2.98 2.28
C GLU A 401 -7.49 1.67 3.04
N ASP A 402 -7.50 1.66 4.39
CA ASP A 402 -7.15 0.48 5.19
C ASP A 402 -7.93 -0.78 4.82
N LEU A 403 -9.23 -0.64 4.52
CA LEU A 403 -10.07 -1.75 4.03
C LEU A 403 -9.57 -2.31 2.69
N ASN A 404 -9.09 -1.44 1.78
CA ASN A 404 -8.59 -1.87 0.48
C ASN A 404 -7.27 -2.64 0.62
N LYS A 405 -6.42 -2.26 1.60
CA LYS A 405 -5.22 -3.05 1.96
C LYS A 405 -5.61 -4.46 2.40
N PHE A 406 -6.63 -4.58 3.25
CA PHE A 406 -7.13 -5.87 3.72
C PHE A 406 -7.67 -6.73 2.57
N ILE A 407 -8.44 -6.15 1.65
CA ILE A 407 -8.97 -6.86 0.47
C ILE A 407 -7.81 -7.39 -0.39
N GLN A 408 -6.81 -6.57 -0.72
CA GLN A 408 -5.70 -7.00 -1.56
C GLN A 408 -4.84 -8.08 -0.90
N LEU A 409 -4.49 -7.92 0.37
CA LEU A 409 -3.74 -8.94 1.10
C LEU A 409 -4.54 -10.25 1.23
N SER A 410 -5.86 -10.17 1.31
CA SER A 410 -6.73 -11.35 1.30
C SER A 410 -6.67 -12.09 -0.04
N TYR A 411 -6.69 -11.37 -1.16
CA TYR A 411 -6.51 -11.99 -2.48
C TYR A 411 -5.14 -12.64 -2.64
N TYR A 412 -4.05 -11.95 -2.28
CA TYR A 412 -2.71 -12.54 -2.41
C TYR A 412 -2.48 -13.70 -1.46
N SER A 413 -3.08 -13.67 -0.27
CA SER A 413 -3.01 -14.80 0.66
C SER A 413 -3.89 -15.97 0.20
N GLY A 414 -4.91 -15.74 -0.64
CA GLY A 414 -5.95 -16.72 -0.94
C GLY A 414 -6.92 -16.91 0.22
N LEU A 415 -7.05 -15.91 1.09
CA LEU A 415 -7.89 -15.94 2.27
C LEU A 415 -9.38 -15.83 1.93
N TYR A 416 -9.70 -14.88 1.04
CA TYR A 416 -11.05 -14.67 0.53
C TYR A 416 -10.99 -14.55 -1.00
N PRO A 417 -11.83 -15.28 -1.74
CA PRO A 417 -11.87 -15.20 -3.20
C PRO A 417 -12.60 -13.95 -3.71
N ASP A 418 -13.42 -13.32 -2.87
CA ASP A 418 -14.23 -12.16 -3.20
C ASP A 418 -14.09 -11.01 -2.19
N ALA A 419 -14.28 -9.79 -2.68
CA ALA A 419 -14.16 -8.60 -1.84
C ALA A 419 -15.26 -8.51 -0.78
N ALA A 420 -16.46 -9.05 -1.02
CA ALA A 420 -17.59 -8.88 -0.11
C ALA A 420 -17.38 -9.69 1.18
N ASP A 421 -16.86 -10.90 1.08
CA ASP A 421 -16.47 -11.75 2.20
C ASP A 421 -15.28 -11.14 2.96
N ALA A 422 -14.31 -10.55 2.25
CA ALA A 422 -13.25 -9.78 2.90
C ALA A 422 -13.83 -8.57 3.68
N VAL A 423 -14.78 -7.83 3.11
CA VAL A 423 -15.45 -6.72 3.83
C VAL A 423 -16.21 -7.24 5.05
N ARG A 424 -16.94 -8.36 4.94
CA ARG A 424 -17.64 -8.98 6.07
C ARG A 424 -16.67 -9.35 7.19
N ALA A 425 -15.56 -9.99 6.86
CA ALA A 425 -14.54 -10.36 7.84
C ALA A 425 -13.90 -9.13 8.50
N TYR A 426 -13.62 -8.09 7.71
CA TYR A 426 -13.12 -6.81 8.21
C TYR A 426 -14.12 -6.16 9.18
N VAL A 427 -15.40 -6.09 8.83
CA VAL A 427 -16.46 -5.52 9.68
C VAL A 427 -16.62 -6.34 10.97
N LYS A 428 -16.65 -7.68 10.88
CA LYS A 428 -16.67 -8.57 12.04
C LYS A 428 -15.54 -8.27 13.01
N TYR A 429 -14.32 -8.19 12.49
CA TYR A 429 -13.14 -8.07 13.34
C TYR A 429 -12.89 -6.64 13.82
N GLU A 430 -12.90 -5.65 12.93
CA GLU A 430 -12.56 -4.26 13.26
C GLU A 430 -13.69 -3.55 13.99
N PHE A 431 -14.96 -3.90 13.71
CA PHE A 431 -16.12 -3.26 14.34
C PHE A 431 -16.79 -4.12 15.40
N CYS A 432 -16.33 -5.36 15.60
CA CYS A 432 -16.95 -6.32 16.54
C CYS A 432 -18.44 -6.55 16.24
N ARG A 433 -18.81 -6.56 14.95
CA ARG A 433 -20.20 -6.69 14.45
C ARG A 433 -20.26 -7.55 13.20
N ASP A 434 -21.24 -8.44 13.10
CA ASP A 434 -21.47 -9.30 11.92
C ASP A 434 -22.82 -8.99 11.26
N ASP A 435 -23.21 -7.71 11.28
CA ASP A 435 -24.50 -7.27 10.79
C ASP A 435 -24.46 -7.03 9.27
N ALA A 436 -25.34 -7.71 8.54
CA ALA A 436 -25.39 -7.62 7.07
C ALA A 436 -25.64 -6.19 6.55
N GLU A 437 -26.44 -5.39 7.26
CA GLU A 437 -26.71 -3.99 6.89
C GLU A 437 -25.47 -3.11 6.97
N LEU A 438 -24.58 -3.34 7.95
CA LEU A 438 -23.34 -2.57 8.09
C LEU A 438 -22.35 -2.95 7.00
N VAL A 439 -22.24 -4.24 6.68
CA VAL A 439 -21.43 -4.73 5.56
C VAL A 439 -21.90 -4.10 4.24
N ASP A 440 -23.22 -4.08 4.01
CA ASP A 440 -23.81 -3.45 2.81
C ASP A 440 -23.51 -1.94 2.76
N ALA A 441 -23.65 -1.22 3.88
CA ALA A 441 -23.32 0.22 3.94
C ALA A 441 -21.83 0.51 3.67
N VAL A 442 -20.91 -0.33 4.17
CA VAL A 442 -19.47 -0.22 3.87
C VAL A 442 -19.24 -0.38 2.36
N ILE A 443 -19.81 -1.42 1.75
CA ILE A 443 -19.70 -1.67 0.30
C ILE A 443 -20.30 -0.50 -0.50
N ARG A 444 -21.47 0.00 -0.10
CA ARG A 444 -22.17 1.10 -0.79
C ARG A 444 -21.53 2.47 -0.62
N THR A 445 -20.60 2.64 0.33
CA THR A 445 -19.77 3.85 0.43
C THR A 445 -19.04 4.15 -0.88
N GLU A 446 -18.66 3.12 -1.65
CA GLU A 446 -18.04 3.27 -2.96
C GLU A 446 -18.95 3.97 -4.00
N THR A 447 -20.28 3.93 -3.84
CA THR A 447 -21.23 4.59 -4.77
C THR A 447 -21.01 6.10 -4.82
N GLY A 448 -20.80 6.72 -3.65
CA GLY A 448 -20.52 8.15 -3.51
C GLY A 448 -19.06 8.53 -3.72
N LEU A 449 -18.17 7.59 -4.11
CA LEU A 449 -16.74 7.87 -4.24
C LEU A 449 -16.42 8.82 -5.38
N ALA A 450 -16.92 8.50 -6.56
CA ALA A 450 -16.64 9.25 -7.77
C ALA A 450 -17.12 10.70 -7.64
N ARG A 451 -16.20 11.67 -7.75
CA ARG A 451 -16.53 13.10 -7.64
C ARG A 451 -15.66 13.95 -8.53
N ARG A 452 -16.17 15.13 -8.90
CA ARG A 452 -15.45 16.12 -9.71
C ARG A 452 -15.09 17.33 -8.86
N ARG A 453 -13.98 17.99 -9.18
CA ARG A 453 -13.59 19.27 -8.59
C ARG A 453 -13.95 20.39 -9.56
N VAL A 454 -14.81 21.32 -9.14
CA VAL A 454 -15.29 22.44 -9.98
C VAL A 454 -15.02 23.75 -9.26
N LYS A 455 -14.13 24.58 -9.82
CA LYS A 455 -13.89 25.94 -9.31
C LYS A 455 -15.03 26.85 -9.74
N THR A 456 -15.68 27.51 -8.80
CA THR A 456 -16.70 28.54 -9.06
C THR A 456 -16.24 29.89 -8.54
N GLU A 457 -17.03 30.94 -8.77
CA GLU A 457 -16.76 32.28 -8.24
C GLU A 457 -16.83 32.34 -6.70
N GLU A 458 -17.66 31.48 -6.09
CA GLU A 458 -17.84 31.42 -4.63
C GLU A 458 -16.70 30.64 -3.96
N SER A 459 -16.53 29.37 -4.36
CA SER A 459 -15.53 28.49 -3.78
C SER A 459 -15.38 27.20 -4.60
N MET A 460 -14.63 26.22 -4.09
CA MET A 460 -14.51 24.94 -4.75
C MET A 460 -15.74 24.06 -4.46
N ARG A 461 -16.39 23.57 -5.52
CA ARG A 461 -17.50 22.63 -5.46
C ARG A 461 -17.02 21.21 -5.75
N TYR A 462 -17.58 20.22 -5.06
CA TYR A 462 -17.21 18.80 -5.20
C TYR A 462 -18.40 17.89 -5.53
N PRO A 463 -19.03 18.00 -6.72
CA PRO A 463 -20.19 17.19 -7.06
C PRO A 463 -19.88 15.69 -7.05
N ILE A 464 -20.67 14.94 -6.29
CA ILE A 464 -20.65 13.47 -6.26
C ILE A 464 -21.38 12.96 -7.50
N ALA A 465 -20.76 12.05 -8.25
CA ALA A 465 -21.27 11.56 -9.52
C ALA A 465 -22.54 10.70 -9.36
N ASN A 466 -22.64 9.95 -8.26
CA ASN A 466 -23.84 9.20 -7.91
C ASN A 466 -24.14 9.31 -6.41
N THR A 467 -25.28 9.90 -6.06
CA THR A 467 -25.71 10.12 -4.69
C THR A 467 -26.75 9.11 -4.20
N SER A 468 -27.10 8.10 -4.99
CA SER A 468 -28.24 7.21 -4.71
C SER A 468 -28.18 6.47 -3.37
N ASP A 469 -26.98 6.18 -2.87
CA ASP A 469 -26.78 5.47 -1.59
C ASP A 469 -26.38 6.40 -0.43
N VAL A 470 -26.20 7.71 -0.65
CA VAL A 470 -25.59 8.62 0.35
C VAL A 470 -26.39 8.71 1.64
N GLU A 471 -27.72 8.86 1.55
CA GLU A 471 -28.60 8.94 2.72
C GLU A 471 -28.63 7.62 3.50
N TYR A 472 -28.79 6.50 2.79
CA TYR A 472 -28.75 5.15 3.39
C TYR A 472 -27.44 4.90 4.15
N VAL A 473 -26.30 5.15 3.50
CA VAL A 473 -24.97 4.94 4.10
C VAL A 473 -24.80 5.80 5.35
N LYS A 474 -25.16 7.08 5.29
CA LYS A 474 -25.12 7.99 6.44
C LYS A 474 -25.97 7.47 7.59
N ASP A 475 -27.22 7.06 7.34
CA ASP A 475 -28.13 6.64 8.40
C ASP A 475 -27.65 5.35 9.11
N ILE A 476 -27.10 4.40 8.35
CA ILE A 476 -26.48 3.20 8.93
C ILE A 476 -25.25 3.58 9.76
N PHE A 477 -24.33 4.39 9.26
CA PHE A 477 -23.15 4.79 10.05
C PHE A 477 -23.51 5.61 11.28
N GLU A 478 -24.55 6.46 11.24
CA GLU A 478 -25.06 7.16 12.43
C GLU A 478 -25.66 6.20 13.46
N LYS A 479 -26.41 5.19 13.02
CA LYS A 479 -26.91 4.12 13.89
C LYS A 479 -25.74 3.42 14.59
N TYR A 480 -24.72 2.99 13.85
CA TYR A 480 -23.59 2.27 14.42
C TYR A 480 -22.67 3.15 15.26
N ASN A 481 -22.52 4.43 14.93
CA ASN A 481 -21.79 5.37 15.78
C ASN A 481 -22.43 5.51 17.18
N ARG A 482 -23.73 5.23 17.34
CA ARG A 482 -24.40 5.17 18.64
C ARG A 482 -24.31 3.79 19.33
N LEU A 483 -24.24 2.71 18.55
CA LEU A 483 -24.29 1.33 19.07
C LEU A 483 -22.91 0.74 19.39
N LEU A 484 -21.85 1.20 18.72
CA LEU A 484 -20.52 0.65 18.89
C LEU A 484 -19.89 1.12 20.22
N PRO A 485 -19.13 0.25 20.91
CA PRO A 485 -18.34 0.66 22.07
C PRO A 485 -17.43 1.84 21.75
N GLU A 486 -17.19 2.72 22.72
CA GLU A 486 -16.46 3.98 22.53
C GLU A 486 -15.11 3.77 21.82
N LYS A 487 -14.29 2.84 22.31
CA LYS A 487 -12.97 2.52 21.73
C LYS A 487 -13.04 2.10 20.26
N ILE A 488 -14.10 1.41 19.86
CA ILE A 488 -14.30 0.96 18.48
C ILE A 488 -14.74 2.13 17.59
N ARG A 489 -15.72 2.93 18.04
CA ARG A 489 -16.25 4.05 17.23
C ARG A 489 -15.29 5.24 17.11
N THR A 490 -14.38 5.43 18.06
CA THR A 490 -13.34 6.48 18.00
C THR A 490 -12.06 6.01 17.29
N GLY A 491 -11.88 4.70 17.10
CA GLY A 491 -10.79 4.16 16.29
C GLY A 491 -10.90 4.60 14.82
N TYR A 492 -9.76 4.94 14.21
CA TYR A 492 -9.73 5.59 12.90
C TYR A 492 -10.46 4.80 11.81
N ARG A 493 -10.45 3.46 11.87
CA ARG A 493 -11.08 2.57 10.88
C ARG A 493 -12.57 2.80 10.73
N PHE A 494 -13.31 2.78 11.85
CA PHE A 494 -14.73 3.09 11.82
C PHE A 494 -14.93 4.60 11.64
N ARG A 495 -14.12 5.40 12.33
CA ARG A 495 -14.31 6.85 12.36
C ARG A 495 -14.20 7.49 10.97
N LEU A 496 -13.24 7.07 10.15
CA LEU A 496 -13.08 7.59 8.79
C LEU A 496 -14.23 7.21 7.85
N LEU A 497 -14.86 6.04 8.03
CA LEU A 497 -16.06 5.65 7.28
C LEU A 497 -17.27 6.47 7.72
N TYR A 498 -17.44 6.67 9.03
CA TYR A 498 -18.48 7.54 9.56
C TYR A 498 -18.33 8.98 9.06
N LEU A 499 -17.14 9.57 9.20
CA LEU A 499 -16.85 10.93 8.71
C LEU A 499 -17.11 11.04 7.21
N ARG A 500 -16.73 10.02 6.44
CA ARG A 500 -17.02 9.96 5.01
C ARG A 500 -18.52 10.02 4.72
N SER A 501 -19.33 9.24 5.42
CA SER A 501 -20.78 9.25 5.24
C SER A 501 -21.42 10.61 5.60
N VAL A 502 -20.91 11.28 6.65
CA VAL A 502 -21.38 12.61 7.05
C VAL A 502 -21.01 13.63 5.97
N ILE A 503 -19.75 13.64 5.54
CA ILE A 503 -19.27 14.57 4.52
C ILE A 503 -20.04 14.41 3.21
N ASP A 504 -20.25 13.19 2.73
CA ASP A 504 -20.98 12.97 1.48
C ASP A 504 -22.44 13.45 1.56
N TYR A 505 -23.11 13.24 2.70
CA TYR A 505 -24.47 13.72 2.95
C TYR A 505 -24.55 15.25 3.03
N GLU A 506 -23.62 15.87 3.76
CA GLU A 506 -23.57 17.32 3.90
C GLU A 506 -23.24 17.99 2.55
N LEU A 507 -22.33 17.41 1.76
CA LEU A 507 -22.09 17.88 0.39
C LEU A 507 -23.35 17.77 -0.46
N MET A 508 -24.02 16.61 -0.48
CA MET A 508 -25.24 16.43 -1.28
C MET A 508 -26.34 17.45 -0.95
N THR A 509 -26.51 17.78 0.33
CA THR A 509 -27.59 18.68 0.81
C THR A 509 -27.24 20.16 0.75
N HIS A 510 -25.98 20.51 0.52
CA HIS A 510 -25.49 21.90 0.47
C HIS A 510 -24.85 22.23 -0.89
N ASP A 511 -25.49 21.78 -1.98
CA ASP A 511 -25.08 22.01 -3.36
C ASP A 511 -23.63 21.61 -3.66
N PHE A 512 -23.08 20.67 -2.90
CA PHE A 512 -21.71 20.17 -2.98
C PHE A 512 -20.63 21.20 -2.66
N TYR A 513 -20.95 22.22 -1.87
CA TYR A 513 -19.99 23.17 -1.33
C TYR A 513 -19.63 22.83 0.11
N PRO A 514 -18.38 22.44 0.41
CA PRO A 514 -17.95 22.15 1.78
C PRO A 514 -18.19 23.34 2.72
N LEU A 515 -17.95 24.56 2.25
CA LEU A 515 -18.04 25.79 3.06
C LEU A 515 -19.47 26.19 3.43
N ARG A 516 -20.49 25.59 2.81
CA ARG A 516 -21.90 25.88 3.11
C ARG A 516 -22.46 25.05 4.27
N SER A 517 -21.72 24.02 4.73
CA SER A 517 -22.11 23.20 5.88
C SER A 517 -21.06 23.29 7.00
N PRO A 518 -21.40 23.87 8.16
CA PRO A 518 -20.53 23.83 9.34
C PRO A 518 -20.19 22.40 9.77
N ARG A 519 -21.15 21.48 9.67
CA ARG A 519 -20.95 20.06 10.01
C ARG A 519 -19.97 19.37 9.06
N CYS A 520 -20.00 19.70 7.77
CA CYS A 520 -19.01 19.23 6.80
C CYS A 520 -17.61 19.72 7.18
N GLN A 521 -17.46 20.99 7.57
CA GLN A 521 -16.18 21.58 7.95
C GLN A 521 -15.62 20.96 9.23
N GLU A 522 -16.47 20.69 10.23
CA GLU A 522 -16.08 19.98 11.45
C GLU A 522 -15.59 18.56 11.15
N ALA A 523 -16.31 17.83 10.31
CA ALA A 523 -15.94 16.48 9.90
C ALA A 523 -14.62 16.46 9.11
N MET A 524 -14.44 17.37 8.15
CA MET A 524 -13.19 17.53 7.41
C MET A 524 -12.02 17.91 8.34
N SER A 525 -12.23 18.81 9.29
CA SER A 525 -11.20 19.16 10.28
C SER A 525 -10.78 17.96 11.12
N GLU A 526 -11.69 17.02 11.40
CA GLU A 526 -11.35 15.78 12.08
C GLU A 526 -10.56 14.81 11.20
N VAL A 527 -10.94 14.70 9.91
CA VAL A 527 -10.17 13.93 8.93
C VAL A 527 -8.73 14.45 8.86
N ASP A 528 -8.53 15.77 8.76
CA ASP A 528 -7.20 16.38 8.73
C ASP A 528 -6.39 16.08 10.00
N ARG A 529 -7.02 16.07 11.18
CA ARG A 529 -6.35 15.68 12.44
C ARG A 529 -5.93 14.22 12.45
N ILE A 530 -6.78 13.31 11.98
CA ILE A 530 -6.48 11.87 11.91
C ILE A 530 -5.31 11.60 10.94
N TYR A 531 -5.16 12.39 9.88
CA TYR A 531 -4.09 12.22 8.90
C TYR A 531 -2.82 13.02 9.20
N HIS A 532 -2.80 13.77 10.31
CA HIS A 532 -1.69 14.69 10.65
C HIS A 532 -1.41 15.71 9.54
N VAL A 533 -2.46 16.24 8.92
CA VAL A 533 -2.34 17.26 7.88
C VAL A 533 -1.64 18.50 8.45
N THR A 534 -0.65 18.98 7.72
CA THR A 534 0.09 20.22 8.02
C THR A 534 -0.09 21.23 6.88
N GLU A 535 0.41 22.44 7.11
CA GLU A 535 0.51 23.47 6.07
C GLU A 535 1.41 23.08 4.89
N LYS A 536 2.32 22.10 5.06
CA LYS A 536 3.12 21.53 3.97
C LYS A 536 2.39 20.43 3.19
N THR A 537 1.33 19.85 3.76
CA THR A 537 0.55 18.78 3.12
C THR A 537 -0.05 19.25 1.81
N LEU A 538 0.23 18.52 0.73
CA LEU A 538 -0.26 18.93 -0.58
C LEU A 538 -1.78 18.86 -0.66
N VAL A 539 -2.35 19.78 -1.43
CA VAL A 539 -3.80 19.89 -1.67
C VAL A 539 -4.43 18.61 -2.25
N SER A 540 -3.62 17.71 -2.83
CA SER A 540 -4.08 16.43 -3.37
C SER A 540 -4.37 15.39 -2.30
N VAL A 541 -3.83 15.53 -1.08
CA VAL A 541 -3.91 14.52 0.01
C VAL A 541 -4.45 15.08 1.33
N ARG A 542 -5.04 16.29 1.31
CA ARG A 542 -5.71 16.90 2.46
C ARG A 542 -7.16 17.24 2.15
N THR A 543 -7.95 17.54 3.17
CA THR A 543 -9.35 17.92 2.93
C THR A 543 -9.45 19.22 2.12
N PRO A 544 -10.55 19.44 1.39
CA PRO A 544 -10.86 20.71 0.72
C PRO A 544 -10.97 21.94 1.62
N PHE A 545 -10.91 21.74 2.94
CA PHE A 545 -11.06 22.76 3.96
C PHE A 545 -9.71 23.26 4.51
N GLY A 546 -8.66 22.43 4.45
CA GLY A 546 -7.35 22.74 5.02
C GLY A 546 -6.80 24.09 4.53
N LYS A 547 -6.47 24.97 5.48
CA LYS A 547 -5.91 26.32 5.23
C LYS A 547 -4.58 26.26 4.46
#